data_AF-A0A3A5V0P9-F1
#
_entry.id   AF-A0A3A5V0P9-F1
#
_cell.length_a   1.000
_cell.length_b   1.000
_cell.length_c   1.000
_cell.angle_alpha   90.00
_cell.angle_beta   90.00
_cell.angle_gamma   90.00
#
_symmetry.space_group_name_H-M   'P 1'
#
loop_
_entity.id
_entity.type
_entity.pdbx_description
1 polymer ?
#
loop_
_entity_poly.entity_id
_entity_poly.type
_entity_poly.pdbx_seq_one_letter_code
_entity_poly.pdbx_strand_id
1 'polypeptide(L)'
;MKIDDFLISIIDGSIFISLLFSIHLLCSYHPYHRIFPLIMGNISFLFLAIYINLFILKPNSSLSLILRESTSNSIISILYFYPFLFIFITFVIVKLFFRKRPEDPLLKLLD
;
A
#
# COMPACT_ATOMS: atom_id res chain seq x y z
N MET A 1 8.73 -6.82 20.25
CA MET A 1 7.42 -6.75 19.57
C MET A 1 6.71 -8.04 19.88
N LYS A 2 5.52 -7.99 20.48
CA LYS A 2 4.74 -9.21 20.72
C LYS A 2 4.19 -9.70 19.38
N ILE A 3 3.97 -11.00 19.24
CA ILE A 3 3.36 -11.60 18.04
C ILE A 3 2.00 -10.95 17.75
N ASP A 4 1.26 -10.61 18.80
CA ASP A 4 -0.03 -9.93 18.70
C ASP A 4 0.08 -8.54 18.08
N ASP A 5 1.11 -7.77 18.43
CA ASP A 5 1.33 -6.42 17.87
C ASP A 5 1.60 -6.49 16.35
N PHE A 6 2.34 -7.53 15.93
CA PHE A 6 2.62 -7.77 14.51
C PHE A 6 1.36 -8.16 13.74
N LEU A 7 0.54 -9.04 14.31
CA LEU A 7 -0.73 -9.44 13.71
C LEU A 7 -1.70 -8.27 13.61
N ILE A 8 -1.80 -7.44 14.65
CA ILE A 8 -2.61 -6.22 14.63
C ILE A 8 -2.16 -5.30 13.51
N SER A 9 -0.85 -5.07 13.35
CA SER A 9 -0.29 -4.26 12.26
C SER A 9 -0.67 -4.79 10.87
N ILE A 10 -0.58 -6.11 10.65
CA ILE A 10 -0.93 -6.73 9.37
C ILE A 10 -2.43 -6.55 9.08
N ILE A 11 -3.28 -6.78 10.08
CA ILE A 11 -4.73 -6.69 9.91
C ILE A 11 -5.19 -5.23 9.74
N ASP A 12 -4.63 -4.29 10.49
CA ASP A 12 -4.88 -2.86 10.31
C ASP A 12 -4.50 -2.41 8.88
N GLY A 13 -3.34 -2.88 8.39
CA GLY A 13 -2.88 -2.63 7.03
C GLY A 13 -3.77 -3.26 5.96
N SER A 14 -4.26 -4.48 6.18
CA SER A 14 -5.13 -5.17 5.22
C SER A 14 -6.50 -4.50 5.07
N ILE A 15 -7.07 -4.01 6.18
CA ILE A 15 -8.29 -3.18 6.19
C ILE A 15 -8.05 -1.90 5.37
N PHE A 16 -6.95 -1.19 5.63
CA PHE A 16 -6.62 0.04 4.90
C PHE A 16 -6.43 -0.19 3.40
N ILE A 17 -5.69 -1.23 3.00
CA ILE A 17 -5.48 -1.58 1.59
C ILE A 17 -6.81 -1.94 0.91
N SER A 18 -7.69 -2.70 1.58
CA SER A 18 -8.99 -3.07 1.01
C SER A 18 -9.93 -1.87 0.83
N LEU A 19 -9.86 -0.88 1.73
CA LEU A 19 -10.56 0.40 1.57
C LEU A 19 -10.01 1.19 0.36
N LEU A 20 -8.69 1.30 0.22
CA LEU A 20 -8.08 1.93 -0.95
C LEU A 20 -8.42 1.20 -2.25
N PHE A 21 -8.45 -0.13 -2.22
CA PHE A 21 -8.82 -0.93 -3.38
C PHE A 21 -10.30 -0.75 -3.75
N SER A 22 -11.19 -0.53 -2.77
CA SER A 22 -12.58 -0.15 -3.03
C SER A 22 -12.67 1.18 -3.79
N ILE A 23 -11.92 2.18 -3.35
CA ILE A 23 -11.85 3.49 -4.02
C ILE A 23 -11.29 3.32 -5.44
N HIS A 24 -10.24 2.53 -5.60
CA HIS A 24 -9.65 2.25 -6.91
C HIS A 24 -10.66 1.60 -7.86
N LEU A 25 -11.38 0.56 -7.43
CA LEU A 25 -12.39 -0.10 -8.24
C LEU A 25 -13.52 0.85 -8.66
N LEU A 26 -13.88 1.80 -7.79
CA LEU A 26 -14.87 2.84 -8.10
C LEU A 26 -14.33 3.82 -9.15
N CYS A 27 -13.11 4.32 -8.98
CA CYS A 27 -12.49 5.29 -9.88
C CYS A 27 -12.11 4.70 -11.25
N SER A 28 -11.76 3.41 -11.29
CA SER A 28 -11.38 2.69 -12.51
C SER A 28 -12.55 1.95 -13.16
N TYR A 29 -13.79 2.30 -12.79
CA TYR A 29 -14.97 1.69 -13.37
C TYR A 29 -15.07 1.96 -14.88
N HIS A 30 -15.12 0.89 -15.66
CA HIS A 30 -15.28 0.95 -17.12
C HIS A 30 -16.39 0.01 -17.59
N PRO A 31 -17.27 0.42 -18.52
CA PRO A 31 -18.44 -0.37 -18.94
C PRO A 31 -18.11 -1.76 -19.53
N TYR A 32 -16.89 -1.98 -20.01
CA TYR A 32 -16.45 -3.28 -20.55
C TYR A 32 -15.64 -4.12 -19.56
N HIS A 33 -15.36 -3.63 -18.35
CA HIS A 33 -14.56 -4.36 -17.37
C HIS A 33 -15.48 -5.17 -16.45
N ARG A 34 -15.21 -6.47 -16.29
CA ARG A 34 -15.94 -7.34 -15.36
C ARG A 34 -15.48 -7.06 -13.93
N ILE A 35 -15.97 -5.97 -13.35
CA ILE A 35 -15.58 -5.48 -12.02
C ILE A 35 -16.28 -6.26 -10.89
N PHE A 36 -17.41 -6.91 -11.18
CA PHE A 36 -18.22 -7.59 -10.17
C PHE A 36 -17.46 -8.64 -9.34
N PRO A 37 -16.66 -9.55 -9.91
CA PRO A 37 -15.90 -10.52 -9.11
C PRO A 37 -14.85 -9.84 -8.20
N LEU A 38 -14.25 -8.74 -8.66
CA LEU A 38 -13.26 -7.98 -7.89
C LEU A 38 -13.91 -7.24 -6.71
N ILE A 39 -15.06 -6.62 -6.91
CA ILE A 39 -15.83 -5.99 -5.83
C ILE A 39 -16.22 -7.05 -4.79
N MET A 40 -16.77 -8.17 -5.23
CA MET A 40 -17.24 -9.22 -4.34
C MET A 40 -16.09 -9.84 -3.53
N GLY A 41 -14.94 -10.08 -4.17
CA GLY A 41 -13.73 -10.53 -3.48
C GLY A 41 -13.17 -9.49 -2.51
N ASN A 42 -13.19 -8.21 -2.86
CA ASN A 42 -12.70 -7.16 -1.97
C ASN A 42 -13.62 -6.98 -0.75
N ILE A 43 -14.94 -7.02 -0.94
CA ILE A 43 -15.92 -6.94 0.14
C ILE A 43 -15.77 -8.14 1.09
N SER A 44 -15.63 -9.36 0.56
CA SER A 44 -15.45 -10.55 1.40
C SER A 44 -14.14 -10.49 2.20
N PHE A 45 -13.06 -10.02 1.57
CA PHE A 45 -11.78 -9.81 2.24
C PHE A 45 -11.87 -8.73 3.33
N LEU A 46 -12.52 -7.60 3.07
CA LEU A 46 -12.73 -6.55 4.05
C LEU A 46 -13.52 -7.06 5.26
N PHE A 47 -14.61 -7.80 5.01
CA PHE A 47 -15.39 -8.41 6.09
C PHE A 47 -14.57 -9.41 6.90
N LEU A 48 -13.76 -10.23 6.26
CA LEU A 48 -12.88 -11.18 6.95
C LEU A 48 -11.85 -10.45 7.83
N ALA A 49 -11.21 -9.41 7.31
CA ALA A 49 -10.23 -8.63 8.05
C ALA A 49 -10.85 -7.91 9.25
N ILE A 50 -12.02 -7.30 9.06
CA ILE A 50 -12.79 -6.68 10.15
C ILE A 50 -13.24 -7.72 11.18
N TYR A 51 -13.69 -8.90 10.74
CA TYR A 51 -14.10 -9.99 11.62
C TYR A 51 -12.93 -10.44 12.51
N ILE A 52 -11.75 -10.69 11.92
CA ILE A 52 -10.55 -11.06 12.68
C ILE A 52 -10.18 -9.96 13.67
N ASN A 53 -10.18 -8.70 13.24
CA ASN A 53 -9.82 -7.58 14.13
C ASN A 53 -10.82 -7.46 15.30
N LEU A 54 -12.12 -7.48 15.01
CA LEU A 54 -13.17 -7.24 15.99
C LEU A 54 -13.36 -8.43 16.94
N PHE A 55 -13.26 -9.68 16.48
CA PHE A 55 -13.57 -10.84 17.32
C PHE A 55 -12.36 -11.55 17.91
N ILE A 56 -11.16 -11.38 17.33
CA ILE A 56 -9.95 -12.09 17.78
C ILE A 56 -8.97 -11.14 18.46
N LEU A 57 -8.71 -9.98 17.86
CA LEU A 57 -7.65 -9.07 18.33
C LEU A 57 -8.16 -7.99 19.30
N LYS A 58 -9.32 -7.39 19.01
CA LYS A 58 -9.89 -6.25 19.75
C LYS A 58 -11.39 -6.47 20.05
N PRO A 59 -11.77 -7.49 20.85
CA PRO A 59 -13.17 -7.88 21.15
C PRO A 59 -14.05 -6.76 21.71
N ASN A 60 -13.47 -5.78 22.39
CA ASN A 60 -14.21 -4.69 23.03
C ASN A 60 -14.27 -3.41 22.20
N SER A 61 -13.75 -3.44 20.97
CA SER A 61 -13.71 -2.26 20.10
C SER A 61 -14.96 -2.16 19.23
N SER A 62 -15.37 -0.94 18.91
CA SER A 62 -16.45 -0.70 17.95
C SER A 62 -15.91 -0.73 16.52
N LEU A 63 -16.77 -1.07 15.56
CA LEU A 63 -16.42 -1.07 14.14
C LEU A 63 -15.84 0.29 13.68
N SER A 64 -16.43 1.41 14.14
CA SER A 64 -15.95 2.75 13.80
C SER A 64 -14.55 3.03 14.36
N LEU A 65 -14.25 2.56 15.57
CA LEU A 65 -12.91 2.67 16.15
C LEU A 65 -11.90 1.84 15.37
N ILE A 66 -12.22 0.59 15.02
CA ILE A 66 -11.33 -0.28 14.23
C ILE A 66 -10.99 0.37 12.89
N LEU A 67 -11.98 0.85 12.14
CA LEU A 67 -11.74 1.48 10.84
C LEU A 67 -10.87 2.73 10.98
N ARG A 68 -11.14 3.57 11.99
CA ARG A 68 -10.34 4.77 12.26
C ARG A 68 -8.90 4.44 12.67
N GLU A 69 -8.71 3.48 13.55
CA GLU A 69 -7.38 3.08 14.01
C GLU A 69 -6.59 2.42 12.89
N SER A 70 -7.21 1.48 12.16
CA SER A 70 -6.57 0.77 11.05
C SER A 70 -6.07 1.74 9.99
N THR A 71 -6.90 2.72 9.62
CA THR A 71 -6.52 3.76 8.66
C THR A 71 -5.44 4.68 9.20
N SER A 72 -5.56 5.16 10.44
CA SER A 72 -4.58 6.06 11.06
C SER A 72 -3.21 5.38 11.22
N ASN A 73 -3.19 4.16 11.76
CA ASN A 73 -1.97 3.37 11.96
C ASN A 73 -1.27 3.06 10.64
N SER A 74 -2.04 2.74 9.60
CA SER A 74 -1.47 2.48 8.26
C SER A 74 -0.85 3.74 7.65
N ILE A 75 -1.51 4.89 7.74
CA ILE A 75 -0.95 6.17 7.25
C ILE A 75 0.32 6.53 8.02
N ILE A 76 0.29 6.42 9.34
CA ILE A 76 1.46 6.65 10.20
C ILE A 76 2.61 5.71 9.80
N SER A 77 2.32 4.43 9.54
CA SER A 77 3.32 3.46 9.09
C SER A 77 3.95 3.83 7.75
N ILE A 78 3.15 4.34 6.81
CA ILE A 78 3.66 4.85 5.51
C ILE A 78 4.58 6.05 5.73
N LEU A 79 4.21 6.98 6.62
CA LEU A 79 5.04 8.14 6.96
C LEU A 79 6.36 7.72 7.62
N TYR A 80 6.35 6.70 8.48
CA TYR A 80 7.58 6.12 9.02
C TYR A 80 8.44 5.43 7.97
N PHE A 81 7.84 4.90 6.91
CA PHE A 81 8.57 4.30 5.80
C PHE A 81 9.14 5.36 4.82
N TYR A 82 8.57 6.55 4.78
CA TYR A 82 8.93 7.62 3.84
C TYR A 82 10.43 7.99 3.82
N PRO A 83 11.14 8.10 4.96
CA PRO A 83 12.59 8.35 4.96
C PRO A 83 13.40 7.28 4.22
N PHE A 84 13.02 6.01 4.31
CA PHE A 84 13.70 4.92 3.59
C PHE A 84 13.48 5.03 2.09
N LEU A 85 12.27 5.39 1.68
CA LEU A 85 11.94 5.66 0.28
C LEU A 85 12.78 6.84 -0.24
N PHE A 86 12.94 7.90 0.55
CA PHE A 86 13.82 9.01 0.22
C PHE A 86 15.28 8.58 0.02
N ILE A 87 15.85 7.83 0.98
CA ILE A 87 17.22 7.29 0.87
C ILE A 87 17.38 6.45 -0.41
N PHE A 88 16.41 5.60 -0.72
CA PHE A 88 16.42 4.79 -1.93
C PHE A 88 16.42 5.65 -3.20
N ILE A 89 15.54 6.66 -3.28
CA ILE A 89 15.50 7.59 -4.42
C ILE A 89 16.83 8.33 -4.54
N THR A 90 17.38 8.87 -3.45
CA THR A 90 18.66 9.57 -3.45
C THR A 90 19.77 8.65 -3.97
N PHE A 91 19.83 7.40 -3.51
CA PHE A 91 20.79 6.42 -4.00
C PHE A 91 20.67 6.18 -5.51
N VAL A 92 19.44 6.04 -6.04
CA VAL A 92 19.20 5.89 -7.48
C VAL A 92 19.66 7.12 -8.26
N ILE A 93 19.37 8.33 -7.78
CA ILE A 93 19.81 9.58 -8.42
C ILE A 93 21.34 9.67 -8.45
N VAL A 94 22.00 9.39 -7.33
CA VAL A 94 23.48 9.40 -7.24
C VAL A 94 24.07 8.39 -8.22
N LYS A 95 23.52 7.17 -8.29
CA LYS A 95 23.96 6.14 -9.25
C LYS A 95 23.80 6.60 -10.70
N LEU A 96 22.68 7.27 -11.02
CA LEU A 96 22.45 7.80 -12.36
C LEU A 96 23.39 8.96 -12.69
N PHE A 97 23.73 9.81 -11.72
CA PHE A 97 24.67 10.90 -11.90
C PHE A 97 26.08 10.42 -12.26
N PHE A 98 26.55 9.34 -11.63
CA PHE A 98 27.84 8.72 -11.94
C PHE A 98 27.82 7.76 -13.13
N ARG A 99 26.65 7.54 -13.76
CA ARG A 99 26.55 6.69 -14.95
C ARG A 99 27.25 7.39 -16.12
N LYS A 100 28.34 6.82 -16.61
CA LYS A 100 28.95 7.29 -17.87
C LYS A 100 27.90 7.23 -18.98
N ARG A 101 27.78 8.33 -19.73
CA ARG A 101 26.98 8.38 -20.96
C ARG A 101 27.56 7.32 -21.91
N PRO A 102 26.72 6.45 -22.52
CA PRO A 102 27.21 5.57 -23.57
C PRO A 102 27.86 6.41 -24.67
N GLU A 103 28.96 5.91 -25.25
CA GLU A 103 29.62 6.58 -26.37
C GLU A 103 28.59 6.78 -27.48
N ASP A 104 28.36 8.03 -27.86
CA ASP A 104 27.40 8.36 -28.91
C ASP A 104 28.09 8.13 -30.26
N PRO A 105 27.62 7.16 -31.07
CA PRO A 105 28.23 6.85 -32.36
C PRO A 105 28.14 8.03 -33.34
N LEU A 106 27.20 8.96 -33.15
CA LEU A 106 27.08 10.16 -33.99
C LEU A 106 28.12 11.23 -33.63
N LEU A 107 28.52 11.33 -32.35
CA LEU A 107 29.60 12.21 -31.93
C LEU A 107 30.97 11.77 -32.49
N LYS A 108 31.15 10.46 -32.76
CA LYS A 108 32.35 9.92 -33.40
C LYS A 108 32.49 10.27 -34.89
N LEU A 109 31.43 10.79 -35.53
CA LEU A 109 31.42 11.18 -36.93
C LEU A 109 31.78 12.67 -37.15
N LEU A 110 31.97 13.43 -36.06
CA LEU A 110 32.31 14.86 -36.08
C LEU A 110 33.81 15.13 -35.99
N ASP A 111 34.64 14.09 -35.77
CA ASP A 111 36.11 14.12 -35.78
C ASP A 111 36.65 13.59 -37.13
#